data_AF-A0A960MXN5-F1
#
_entry.id   AF-A0A960MXN5-F1
#
_cell.length_a   1.000
_cell.length_b   1.000
_cell.length_c   1.000
_cell.angle_alpha   90.00
_cell.angle_beta   90.00
_cell.angle_gamma   90.00
#
_symmetry.space_group_name_H-M   'P 1'
#
loop_
_entity.id
_entity.type
_entity.pdbx_description
1 polymer ?
#
loop_
_entity_poly.entity_id
_entity_poly.type
_entity_poly.pdbx_seq_one_letter_code
_entity_poly.pdbx_strand_id
1 'polypeptide(L)'
;MRRLWSILLFCLSASFAVSAAEPQNPSYQRLVMMKGAWLFERNCAFCHERDGRGAVGPNLTDWYFIHGPTRENLHAVIEDGVPEKGMPVWKTILKPTDRRLIEQYVWSLRGTQKQGKAPEGELHKPESEGAE
;
A
#
# COMPACT_ATOMS: atom_id res chain seq x y z
N MET A 1 44.34 -48.54 31.84
CA MET A 1 43.40 -48.51 30.70
C MET A 1 42.75 -47.14 30.63
N ARG A 2 43.30 -46.23 29.82
CA ARG A 2 42.87 -44.82 29.70
C ARG A 2 41.95 -44.71 28.48
N ARG A 3 40.63 -44.59 28.69
CA ARG A 3 39.69 -44.31 27.60
C ARG A 3 39.63 -42.80 27.41
N LEU A 4 40.31 -42.33 26.37
CA LEU A 4 40.19 -40.98 25.85
C LEU A 4 38.76 -40.79 25.33
N TRP A 5 37.92 -40.07 26.08
CA TRP A 5 36.67 -39.54 25.52
C TRP A 5 37.01 -38.28 24.73
N SER A 6 36.95 -38.43 23.41
CA SER A 6 36.97 -37.36 22.44
C SER A 6 35.98 -36.27 22.82
N ILE A 7 36.49 -35.14 23.28
CA ILE A 7 35.71 -33.92 23.46
C ILE A 7 35.38 -33.44 22.04
N LEU A 8 34.14 -33.74 21.61
CA LEU A 8 33.55 -33.14 20.43
C LEU A 8 33.63 -31.61 20.59
N LEU A 9 34.41 -30.96 19.74
CA LEU A 9 34.33 -29.52 19.52
C LEU A 9 32.92 -29.21 19.00
N PHE A 10 32.06 -28.75 19.89
CA PHE A 10 30.78 -28.17 19.54
C PHE A 10 31.09 -26.83 18.86
N CYS A 11 31.20 -26.84 17.53
CA CYS A 11 31.21 -25.61 16.74
C CYS A 11 29.86 -24.93 16.96
N LEU A 12 29.82 -24.03 17.94
CA LEU A 12 28.73 -23.09 18.15
C LEU A 12 28.76 -22.11 16.97
N SER A 13 28.23 -22.52 15.83
CA SER A 13 27.93 -21.58 14.76
C SER A 13 26.84 -20.68 15.30
N ALA A 14 27.24 -19.49 15.78
CA ALA A 14 26.31 -18.40 15.96
C ALA A 14 25.74 -18.08 14.58
N SER A 15 24.65 -18.77 14.23
CA SER A 15 23.75 -18.33 13.19
C SER A 15 23.26 -16.98 13.64
N PHE A 16 23.90 -15.92 13.16
CA PHE A 16 23.26 -14.63 13.10
C PHE A 16 22.03 -14.86 12.22
N ALA A 17 20.89 -15.10 12.86
CA ALA A 17 19.61 -14.97 12.21
C ALA A 17 19.63 -13.58 11.60
N VAL A 18 19.66 -13.50 10.27
CA VAL A 18 19.30 -12.29 9.56
C VAL A 18 17.85 -12.05 9.96
N SER A 19 17.67 -11.25 11.00
CA SER A 19 16.36 -10.66 11.25
C SER A 19 16.07 -9.84 10.01
N ALA A 20 15.01 -10.21 9.31
CA ALA A 20 14.43 -9.35 8.31
C ALA A 20 14.14 -8.03 9.04
N ALA A 21 15.02 -7.03 8.87
CA ALA A 21 14.71 -5.65 9.19
C ALA A 21 13.62 -5.21 8.19
N GLU A 22 12.43 -5.79 8.25
CA GLU A 22 11.25 -5.43 9.04
C GLU A 22 10.57 -4.23 8.38
N PRO A 23 9.38 -4.40 7.78
CA PRO A 23 8.60 -3.30 7.15
C PRO A 23 8.19 -2.18 8.13
N GLN A 24 8.74 -2.17 9.35
CA GLN A 24 8.43 -1.29 10.46
C GLN A 24 9.53 -0.25 10.73
N ASN A 25 10.56 -0.14 9.88
CA ASN A 25 11.52 0.97 9.98
C ASN A 25 10.87 2.29 9.49
N PRO A 26 10.74 3.34 10.33
CA PRO A 26 10.08 4.59 9.95
C PRO A 26 10.70 5.29 8.72
N SER A 27 12.01 5.14 8.52
CA SER A 27 12.71 5.67 7.34
C SER A 27 12.29 4.97 6.05
N TYR A 28 12.09 3.65 6.11
CA TYR A 28 11.59 2.86 4.98
C TYR A 28 10.16 3.25 4.63
N GLN A 29 9.28 3.40 5.63
CA GLN A 29 7.90 3.81 5.39
C GLN A 29 7.82 5.21 4.76
N ARG A 30 8.67 6.15 5.20
CA ARG A 30 8.77 7.48 4.56
C ARG A 30 9.16 7.36 3.09
N LEU A 31 10.16 6.53 2.76
CA LEU A 31 10.58 6.31 1.38
C LEU A 31 9.46 5.69 0.52
N VAL A 32 8.70 4.75 1.07
CA VAL A 32 7.53 4.14 0.42
C VAL A 32 6.48 5.20 0.10
N MET A 33 6.11 6.02 1.08
CA MET A 33 5.13 7.10 0.91
C MET A 33 5.61 8.15 -0.10
N MET A 34 6.87 8.57 -0.04
CA MET A 34 7.44 9.55 -0.98
C MET A 34 7.42 9.03 -2.42
N LYS A 35 7.85 7.78 -2.64
CA LYS A 35 7.83 7.18 -3.98
C LYS A 35 6.41 6.93 -4.48
N GLY A 36 5.52 6.44 -3.61
CA GLY A 36 4.11 6.24 -3.93
C GLY A 36 3.41 7.54 -4.32
N ALA A 37 3.65 8.63 -3.58
CA ALA A 37 3.13 9.95 -3.89
C ALA A 37 3.61 10.47 -5.25
N TRP A 38 4.91 10.33 -5.54
CA TRP A 38 5.48 10.73 -6.83
C TRP A 38 4.92 9.92 -8.00
N LEU A 39 4.74 8.60 -7.82
CA LEU A 39 4.13 7.75 -8.82
C LEU A 39 2.65 8.11 -9.03
N PHE A 40 1.91 8.36 -7.96
CA PHE A 40 0.52 8.80 -8.03
C PHE A 40 0.38 10.14 -8.77
N GLU A 41 1.24 11.11 -8.48
CA GLU A 41 1.22 12.41 -9.16
C GLU A 41 1.41 12.28 -10.67
N ARG A 42 2.29 11.38 -11.11
CA ARG A 42 2.58 11.19 -12.53
C ARG A 42 1.52 10.39 -13.30
N ASN A 43 0.82 9.49 -12.62
CA ASN A 43 -0.03 8.50 -13.30
C ASN A 43 -1.52 8.64 -12.96
N CYS A 44 -1.87 9.15 -11.78
CA CYS A 44 -3.24 9.10 -11.25
C CYS A 44 -3.84 10.50 -11.03
N ALA A 45 -3.01 11.49 -10.71
CA ALA A 45 -3.48 12.82 -10.30
C ALA A 45 -4.22 13.59 -11.41
N PHE A 46 -4.06 13.23 -12.68
CA PHE A 46 -4.86 13.82 -13.76
C PHE A 46 -6.36 13.60 -13.56
N CYS A 47 -6.76 12.43 -13.06
CA CYS A 47 -8.16 12.11 -12.81
C CYS A 47 -8.56 12.31 -11.34
N HIS A 48 -7.65 12.01 -10.42
CA HIS A 48 -7.94 11.97 -8.98
C HIS A 48 -7.47 13.20 -8.20
N GLU A 49 -6.90 14.20 -8.89
CA GLU A 49 -6.22 15.37 -8.30
C GLU A 49 -4.99 14.99 -7.45
N ARG A 50 -4.07 15.93 -7.26
CA ARG A 50 -2.79 15.67 -6.56
C ARG A 50 -2.96 15.24 -5.10
N ASP A 51 -4.01 15.72 -4.46
CA ASP A 51 -4.38 15.41 -3.07
C ASP A 51 -5.44 14.30 -2.97
N GLY A 52 -5.79 13.64 -4.08
CA GLY A 52 -6.75 12.55 -4.11
C GLY A 52 -8.22 12.97 -3.98
N ARG A 53 -8.53 14.27 -3.96
CA ARG A 53 -9.90 14.78 -3.75
C ARG A 53 -10.87 14.45 -4.90
N GLY A 54 -10.36 13.93 -6.02
CA GLY A 54 -11.15 13.56 -7.19
C GLY A 54 -11.47 14.74 -8.10
N ALA A 55 -11.55 14.46 -9.40
CA ALA A 55 -12.07 15.35 -10.44
C ALA A 55 -12.85 14.54 -11.48
N VAL A 56 -12.16 13.91 -12.42
CA VAL A 56 -12.75 12.94 -13.34
C VAL A 56 -12.97 11.62 -12.61
N GLY A 57 -11.93 11.13 -11.93
CA GLY A 57 -11.98 9.97 -11.05
C GLY A 57 -12.59 10.31 -9.68
N PRO A 58 -13.00 9.28 -8.91
CA PRO A 58 -13.61 9.46 -7.59
C PRO A 58 -12.66 10.10 -6.58
N ASN A 59 -13.27 10.61 -5.50
CA ASN A 59 -12.57 11.04 -4.30
C ASN A 59 -11.96 9.82 -3.59
N LEU A 60 -10.65 9.83 -3.38
CA LEU A 60 -9.88 8.76 -2.74
C LEU A 60 -9.65 9.03 -1.25
N THR A 61 -10.14 10.16 -0.74
CA THR A 61 -9.88 10.63 0.64
C THR A 61 -11.04 10.35 1.60
N ASP A 62 -12.21 10.02 1.08
CA ASP A 62 -13.40 9.69 1.85
C ASP A 62 -13.51 8.19 2.14
N TRP A 63 -14.63 7.79 2.76
CA TRP A 63 -14.96 6.39 3.08
C TRP A 63 -16.01 5.81 2.13
N TYR A 64 -16.11 6.33 0.90
CA TYR A 64 -17.02 5.80 -0.12
C TYR A 64 -16.25 4.99 -1.16
N PHE A 65 -16.80 3.84 -1.53
CA PHE A 65 -16.12 2.86 -2.37
C PHE A 65 -17.03 2.36 -3.49
N ILE A 66 -16.54 2.47 -4.73
CA ILE A 66 -17.24 1.97 -5.93
C ILE A 66 -16.95 0.48 -6.15
N HIS A 67 -15.73 0.03 -5.82
CA HIS A 67 -15.23 -1.31 -6.12
C HIS A 67 -14.93 -2.16 -4.88
N GLY A 68 -15.46 -1.75 -3.73
CA GLY A 68 -15.27 -2.42 -2.44
C GLY A 68 -14.19 -1.77 -1.55
N PRO A 69 -14.25 -2.01 -0.23
CA PRO A 69 -13.48 -1.27 0.77
C PRO A 69 -12.13 -1.89 1.13
N THR A 70 -11.75 -3.05 0.56
CA THR A 70 -10.56 -3.79 1.01
C THR A 70 -9.30 -3.42 0.23
N ARG A 71 -8.14 -3.80 0.77
CA ARG A 71 -6.86 -3.64 0.06
C ARG A 71 -6.78 -4.53 -1.17
N GLU A 72 -7.42 -5.68 -1.15
CA GLU A 72 -7.52 -6.60 -2.28
C GLU A 72 -8.36 -5.98 -3.41
N ASN A 73 -9.46 -5.28 -3.05
CA ASN A 73 -10.23 -4.51 -4.03
C ASN A 73 -9.39 -3.40 -4.65
N LEU A 74 -8.68 -2.62 -3.83
CA LEU A 74 -7.78 -1.57 -4.31
C LEU A 74 -6.69 -2.13 -5.24
N HIS A 75 -6.08 -3.25 -4.86
CA HIS A 75 -5.09 -3.93 -5.66
C HIS A 75 -5.64 -4.34 -7.03
N ALA A 76 -6.82 -4.98 -7.07
CA ALA A 76 -7.48 -5.36 -8.32
C ALA A 76 -7.77 -4.15 -9.22
N VAL A 77 -8.30 -3.05 -8.66
CA VAL A 77 -8.59 -1.82 -9.41
C VAL A 77 -7.31 -1.18 -9.96
N ILE A 78 -6.23 -1.14 -9.17
CA ILE A 78 -4.94 -0.62 -9.63
C ILE A 78 -4.31 -1.57 -10.65
N GLU A 79 -4.49 -2.88 -10.53
CA GLU A 79 -3.92 -3.86 -11.45
C GLU A 79 -4.62 -3.87 -12.81
N ASP A 80 -5.94 -3.99 -12.80
CA ASP A 80 -6.78 -4.18 -13.98
C ASP A 80 -7.31 -2.87 -14.57
N GLY A 81 -7.26 -1.77 -13.81
CA GLY A 81 -7.88 -0.52 -14.22
C GLY A 81 -9.41 -0.59 -14.24
N VAL A 82 -10.02 0.40 -14.89
CA VAL A 82 -11.47 0.45 -15.16
C VAL A 82 -11.65 0.99 -16.59
N PRO A 83 -11.35 0.18 -17.63
CA PRO A 83 -11.22 0.65 -19.01
C PRO A 83 -12.50 1.30 -19.56
N GLU A 84 -13.66 0.78 -19.18
CA GLU A 84 -14.97 1.31 -19.56
C GLU A 84 -15.24 2.71 -18.96
N LYS A 85 -14.47 3.12 -17.95
CA LYS A 85 -14.46 4.46 -17.36
C LYS A 85 -13.20 5.26 -17.70
N GLY A 86 -12.35 4.74 -18.58
CA GLY A 86 -11.11 5.40 -19.03
C GLY A 86 -9.92 5.27 -18.08
N MET A 87 -10.02 4.49 -16.99
CA MET A 87 -8.86 4.20 -16.14
C MET A 87 -8.00 3.11 -16.81
N PRO A 88 -6.71 3.36 -17.11
CA PRO A 88 -5.85 2.41 -17.82
C PRO A 88 -5.65 1.09 -17.07
N VAL A 89 -5.41 0.02 -17.83
CA VAL A 89 -5.00 -1.30 -17.31
C VAL A 89 -3.53 -1.22 -16.86
N TRP A 90 -3.28 -0.77 -15.63
CA TRP A 90 -1.91 -0.42 -15.23
C TRP A 90 -0.93 -1.58 -15.22
N LYS A 91 -1.39 -2.83 -15.16
CA LYS A 91 -0.47 -3.97 -15.21
C LYS A 91 0.34 -4.10 -16.49
N THR A 92 -0.11 -3.49 -17.57
CA THR A 92 0.59 -3.46 -18.85
C THR A 92 1.54 -2.26 -18.98
N ILE A 93 1.53 -1.32 -18.01
CA ILE A 93 2.26 -0.05 -18.07
C ILE A 93 3.26 0.07 -16.90
N LEU A 94 2.82 -0.25 -15.69
CA LEU A 94 3.56 -0.08 -14.45
C LEU A 94 4.11 -1.41 -13.95
N LYS A 95 5.34 -1.36 -13.40
CA LYS A 95 5.97 -2.51 -12.75
C LYS A 95 5.15 -2.94 -11.52
N PRO A 96 5.15 -4.22 -11.15
CA PRO A 96 4.45 -4.69 -9.95
C PRO A 96 4.86 -3.94 -8.67
N THR A 97 6.14 -3.57 -8.55
CA THR A 97 6.64 -2.77 -7.41
C THR A 97 6.02 -1.37 -7.37
N ASP A 98 5.88 -0.74 -8.53
CA ASP A 98 5.35 0.63 -8.63
C ASP A 98 3.86 0.65 -8.30
N ARG A 99 3.10 -0.36 -8.77
CA ARG A 99 1.69 -0.55 -8.41
C ARG A 99 1.51 -0.67 -6.89
N ARG A 100 2.33 -1.51 -6.23
CA ARG A 100 2.29 -1.62 -4.77
C ARG A 100 2.63 -0.33 -4.04
N LEU A 101 3.58 0.47 -4.53
CA LEU A 101 3.89 1.77 -3.93
C LEU A 101 2.71 2.75 -4.06
N ILE A 102 2.02 2.74 -5.20
CA ILE A 102 0.81 3.53 -5.43
C ILE A 102 -0.31 3.06 -4.49
N GLU A 103 -0.56 1.75 -4.38
CA GLU A 103 -1.57 1.18 -3.47
C GLU A 103 -1.37 1.66 -2.03
N GLN A 104 -0.13 1.61 -1.52
CA GLN A 104 0.16 2.06 -0.15
C GLN A 104 -0.12 3.56 0.02
N TYR A 105 0.23 4.37 -0.97
CA TYR A 105 -0.05 5.81 -0.93
C TYR A 105 -1.54 6.11 -1.04
N VAL A 106 -2.26 5.51 -1.99
CA VAL A 106 -3.72 5.69 -2.16
C VAL A 106 -4.45 5.26 -0.89
N TRP A 107 -4.05 4.15 -0.27
CA TRP A 107 -4.62 3.73 1.01
C TRP A 107 -4.40 4.77 2.11
N SER A 108 -3.23 5.42 2.16
CA SER A 108 -2.93 6.46 3.15
C SER A 108 -3.77 7.74 3.01
N LEU A 109 -4.41 7.97 1.86
CA LEU A 109 -5.24 9.16 1.62
C LEU A 109 -6.61 9.05 2.31
N ARG A 110 -7.07 7.83 2.59
CA ARG A 110 -8.39 7.56 3.19
C ARG A 110 -8.49 8.22 4.57
N GLY A 111 -9.62 8.89 4.81
CA GLY A 111 -9.87 9.60 6.06
C GLY A 111 -9.28 11.01 6.13
N THR A 112 -8.51 11.46 5.12
CA THR A 112 -8.01 12.86 5.10
C THR A 112 -9.08 13.89 4.72
N GLN A 113 -10.24 13.42 4.23
CA GLN A 113 -11.47 14.19 3.99
C GLN A 113 -11.24 15.53 3.28
N LYS A 114 -10.62 15.48 2.09
CA LYS A 114 -10.41 16.68 1.28
C LYS A 114 -11.72 17.12 0.63
N GLN A 115 -11.99 18.42 0.66
CA GLN A 115 -13.08 19.00 -0.12
C GLN A 115 -12.78 18.79 -1.60
N GLY A 116 -13.63 18.05 -2.31
CA GLY A 116 -13.40 17.64 -3.69
C GLY A 116 -14.67 17.14 -4.35
N LYS A 117 -14.53 16.15 -5.23
CA LYS A 117 -15.67 15.51 -5.89
C LYS A 117 -16.63 14.93 -4.85
N ALA A 118 -17.93 14.98 -5.17
CA ALA A 118 -18.96 14.38 -4.32
C ALA A 118 -18.69 12.88 -4.10
N PRO A 119 -19.05 12.31 -2.94
CA PRO A 119 -18.81 10.90 -2.66
C PRO A 119 -19.54 9.97 -3.65
N GLU A 120 -18.90 8.86 -4.00
CA GLU A 120 -19.40 7.89 -4.98
C GLU A 120 -19.26 6.46 -4.46
N GLY A 121 -20.31 5.65 -4.63
CA GLY A 121 -20.34 4.25 -4.19
C GLY A 121 -20.91 4.07 -2.78
N GLU A 122 -20.48 3.01 -2.11
CA GLU A 122 -21.02 2.61 -0.80
C GLU A 122 -20.16 3.14 0.34
N LEU A 123 -20.81 3.64 1.39
CA LEU A 123 -20.14 4.07 2.61
C LEU A 123 -19.61 2.85 3.38
N HIS A 124 -18.31 2.80 3.60
CA HIS A 124 -17.62 1.84 4.46
C HIS A 124 -16.62 2.57 5.35
N LYS A 125 -17.12 3.12 6.46
CA LYS A 125 -16.25 3.70 7.48
C LYS A 125 -15.68 2.55 8.33
N PRO A 126 -14.41 2.58 8.76
CA PRO A 126 -13.99 1.73 9.86
C PRO A 126 -14.94 1.97 11.03
N GLU A 127 -15.50 0.89 11.57
CA GLU A 127 -16.20 0.93 12.85
C GLU A 127 -15.29 1.69 13.81
N SER A 128 -15.83 2.72 14.46
CA SER A 128 -15.03 3.59 15.33
C SER A 128 -14.23 2.70 16.27
N GLU A 129 -12.90 2.69 16.11
CA GLU A 129 -12.02 2.30 17.21
C GLU A 129 -12.51 3.11 18.42
N GLY A 130 -12.94 2.38 19.46
CA GLY A 130 -13.90 2.82 20.45
C GLY A 130 -13.70 4.27 20.91
N ALA A 131 -14.81 5.01 20.92
CA ALA A 131 -14.95 6.07 21.89
C ALA A 131 -14.94 5.42 23.28
N GLU A 132 -13.79 5.44 23.95
CA GLU A 132 -13.62 5.39 25.41
C GLU A 132 -12.22 5.89 25.81
#